data_AF-V9XQT2-F1
#
_entry.id   AF-V9XQT2-F1
#
_cell.length_a   1.000
_cell.length_b   1.000
_cell.length_c   1.000
_cell.angle_alpha   90.00
_cell.angle_beta   90.00
_cell.angle_gamma   90.00
#
_symmetry.space_group_name_H-M   'P 1'
#
loop_
_entity.id
_entity.type
_entity.pdbx_description
1 polymer ?
#
loop_
_entity_poly.entity_id
_entity_poly.type
_entity_poly.pdbx_seq_one_letter_code
_entity_poly.pdbx_strand_id
1 'polypeptide(L)'
;MVLDETYGEDDSALSARVTSTGPAQVGRITDAVFAAVRGSGHAPSVLAFTRKKPIRIHEVEGVRLALILLTTAPITKHARVREIVAGINAMSIEETYYWYSKCIGAESSRARKALRILLSGDRD
;
A
#
# COMPACT_ATOMS: atom_id res chain seq x y z
N MET A 1 5.77 -1.08 -10.33
CA MET A 1 5.99 -0.21 -9.16
C MET A 1 6.53 -1.07 -8.04
N VAL A 2 7.49 -0.56 -7.29
CA VAL A 2 8.07 -1.22 -6.12
C VAL A 2 7.83 -0.31 -4.92
N LEU A 3 7.43 -0.90 -3.80
CA LEU A 3 7.34 -0.20 -2.52
C LEU A 3 8.32 -0.86 -1.55
N ASP A 4 9.23 -0.04 -1.04
CA ASP A 4 10.22 -0.41 -0.04
C ASP A 4 9.96 0.41 1.23
N GLU A 5 10.12 -0.24 2.38
CA GLU A 5 10.23 0.44 3.66
C GLU A 5 11.70 0.74 3.93
N THR A 6 12.00 1.88 4.54
CA THR A 6 13.37 2.29 4.84
C THR A 6 13.48 2.64 6.31
N TYR A 7 14.49 2.10 6.98
CA TYR A 7 14.82 2.34 8.38
C TYR A 7 16.10 3.17 8.49
N GLY A 8 16.06 4.23 9.31
CA GLY A 8 17.17 5.17 9.48
C GLY A 8 17.12 6.37 8.51
N GLU A 9 17.86 7.42 8.85
CA GLU A 9 17.83 8.71 8.13
C GLU A 9 19.10 9.00 7.30
N ASP A 10 20.18 8.21 7.48
CA ASP A 10 21.53 8.48 6.93
C ASP A 10 22.04 7.40 5.95
N ASP A 11 23.33 7.47 5.60
CA ASP A 11 24.05 6.60 4.65
C ASP A 11 24.02 5.09 5.02
N SER A 12 23.51 4.74 6.20
CA SER A 12 23.28 3.37 6.70
C SER A 12 21.81 2.90 6.57
N ALA A 13 20.97 3.64 5.85
CA ALA A 13 19.55 3.35 5.73
C ALA A 13 19.30 1.94 5.17
N LEU A 14 18.68 1.08 5.99
CA LEU A 14 18.28 -0.27 5.59
C LEU A 14 16.96 -0.18 4.84
N SER A 15 16.90 -0.73 3.63
CA SER A 15 15.65 -0.81 2.86
C SER A 15 15.20 -2.27 2.74
N ALA A 16 13.95 -2.53 3.10
CA ALA A 16 13.32 -3.84 2.95
C ALA A 16 12.17 -3.76 1.95
N ARG A 17 12.04 -4.79 1.10
CA ARG A 17 10.97 -4.85 0.11
C ARG A 17 9.66 -5.19 0.78
N VAL A 18 8.68 -4.31 0.66
CA VAL A 18 7.30 -4.59 1.07
C VAL A 18 6.57 -5.35 -0.02
N THR A 19 6.59 -4.81 -1.25
CA THR A 19 5.94 -5.46 -2.39
C THR A 19 6.44 -4.94 -3.74
N SER A 20 6.22 -5.73 -4.79
CA SER A 20 6.38 -5.33 -6.19
C SER A 20 5.07 -5.59 -6.93
N THR A 21 4.64 -4.64 -7.75
CA THR A 21 3.33 -4.66 -8.38
C THR A 21 3.41 -4.24 -9.84
N GLY A 22 2.82 -5.04 -10.73
CA GLY A 22 2.79 -4.80 -12.17
C GLY A 22 1.82 -3.67 -12.59
N PRO A 23 1.96 -3.13 -13.81
CA PRO A 23 1.20 -1.96 -14.29
C PRO A 23 -0.32 -2.12 -14.21
N ALA A 24 -0.85 -3.30 -14.58
CA ALA A 24 -2.30 -3.55 -14.55
C ALA A 24 -2.88 -3.41 -13.14
N GLN A 25 -2.16 -3.86 -12.11
CA GLN A 25 -2.61 -3.75 -10.73
C GLN A 25 -2.44 -2.33 -10.20
N VAL A 26 -1.34 -1.64 -10.54
CA VAL A 26 -1.18 -0.22 -10.22
C VAL A 26 -2.32 0.60 -10.81
N GLY A 27 -2.73 0.30 -12.05
CA GLY A 27 -3.86 0.97 -12.71
C GLY A 27 -5.15 0.92 -11.90
N ARG A 28 -5.43 -0.18 -11.18
CA ARG A 28 -6.64 -0.34 -10.35
C ARG A 28 -6.63 0.48 -9.06
N ILE A 29 -5.46 0.92 -8.62
CA ILE A 29 -5.28 1.68 -7.36
C ILE A 29 -4.59 3.03 -7.60
N THR A 30 -4.65 3.55 -8.83
CA THR A 30 -3.96 4.79 -9.24
C THR A 30 -4.27 5.96 -8.31
N ASP A 31 -5.54 6.10 -7.90
CA ASP A 31 -5.96 7.15 -6.98
C ASP A 31 -5.30 7.04 -5.60
N ALA A 32 -5.09 5.82 -5.10
CA ALA A 32 -4.40 5.58 -3.84
C ALA A 32 -2.91 5.93 -3.93
N VAL A 33 -2.27 5.64 -5.07
CA VAL A 33 -0.87 6.04 -5.31
C VAL A 33 -0.75 7.57 -5.31
N PHE A 34 -1.65 8.25 -6.01
CA PHE A 34 -1.68 9.72 -6.00
C PHE A 34 -2.00 10.30 -4.63
N ALA A 35 -2.90 9.67 -3.87
CA ALA A 35 -3.23 10.09 -2.51
C ALA A 35 -2.00 10.01 -1.59
N ALA A 36 -1.27 8.90 -1.60
CA ALA A 36 -0.07 8.73 -0.78
C ALA A 36 1.04 9.73 -1.13
N VAL A 37 1.24 10.00 -2.43
CA VAL A 37 2.18 11.02 -2.91
C VAL A 37 1.81 12.42 -2.43
N ARG A 38 0.53 12.80 -2.56
CA ARG A 38 0.04 14.11 -2.09
C ARG A 38 0.08 14.24 -0.58
N GLY A 39 -0.35 13.21 0.16
CA GLY A 39 -0.29 13.17 1.62
C GLY A 39 1.15 13.27 2.13
N SER A 40 2.12 12.87 1.30
CA SER A 40 3.55 13.02 1.55
C SER A 40 4.14 14.36 1.09
N GLY A 41 3.30 15.35 0.74
CA GLY A 41 3.73 16.69 0.33
C GLY A 41 4.27 16.80 -1.10
N HIS A 42 4.16 15.75 -1.92
CA HIS A 42 4.65 15.78 -3.30
C HIS A 42 3.55 16.15 -4.29
N ALA A 43 3.93 16.85 -5.35
CA ALA A 43 3.05 17.07 -6.49
C ALA A 43 2.84 15.76 -7.29
N PRO A 44 1.64 15.48 -7.85
CA PRO A 44 1.39 14.29 -8.68
C PRO A 44 2.39 14.05 -9.82
N SER A 45 2.98 15.12 -10.36
CA SER A 45 3.97 15.07 -11.44
C SER A 45 5.25 14.31 -11.08
N VAL A 46 5.53 14.07 -9.79
CA VAL A 46 6.70 13.25 -9.39
C VAL A 46 6.57 11.79 -9.82
N LEU A 47 5.36 11.29 -10.13
CA LEU A 47 5.12 9.94 -10.63
C LEU A 47 5.45 9.75 -12.12
N ALA A 48 6.07 10.75 -12.76
CA ALA A 48 6.47 10.68 -14.16
C ALA A 48 7.30 9.41 -14.46
N PHE A 49 6.98 8.73 -15.56
CA PHE A 49 7.64 7.49 -15.98
C PHE A 49 9.16 7.63 -16.21
N THR A 50 9.64 8.86 -16.45
CA THR A 50 11.06 9.17 -16.64
C THR A 50 11.86 9.25 -15.34
N ARG A 51 11.19 9.21 -14.18
CA ARG A 51 11.84 9.35 -12.88
C ARG A 51 12.64 8.09 -12.52
N LYS A 52 13.93 8.27 -12.20
CA LYS A 52 14.83 7.19 -11.77
C LYS A 52 15.05 7.12 -10.25
N LYS A 53 14.82 8.23 -9.53
CA LYS A 53 14.98 8.29 -8.07
C LYS A 53 13.68 7.90 -7.36
N PRO A 54 13.72 7.06 -6.30
CA PRO A 54 12.55 6.78 -5.48
C PRO A 54 11.86 8.05 -4.95
N ILE A 55 10.57 7.95 -4.68
CA ILE A 55 9.79 9.01 -4.03
C ILE A 55 9.71 8.62 -2.55
N ARG A 56 10.14 9.51 -1.65
CA ARG A 56 10.01 9.29 -0.21
C ARG A 56 8.57 9.59 0.20
N ILE A 57 7.89 8.58 0.72
CA ILE A 57 6.52 8.67 1.21
C ILE A 57 6.59 8.72 2.74
N HIS A 58 5.81 9.60 3.36
CA HIS A 58 5.71 9.65 4.82
C HIS A 58 5.15 8.34 5.35
N GLU A 59 5.56 7.97 6.55
CA GLU A 59 5.31 6.65 7.10
C GLU A 59 3.82 6.26 7.08
N VAL A 60 2.95 7.12 7.61
CA VAL A 60 1.49 6.89 7.65
C VAL A 60 0.91 6.62 6.25
N GLU A 61 1.33 7.41 5.25
CA GLU A 61 0.88 7.26 3.88
C GLU A 61 1.45 6.00 3.21
N GLY A 62 2.70 5.66 3.53
CA GLY A 62 3.39 4.46 3.05
C GLY A 62 2.74 3.19 3.59
N VAL A 63 2.39 3.17 4.87
CA VAL A 63 1.71 2.04 5.53
C VAL A 63 0.31 1.83 4.93
N ARG A 64 -0.48 2.90 4.72
CA ARG A 64 -1.78 2.80 4.04
C ARG A 64 -1.64 2.28 2.61
N LEU A 65 -0.71 2.83 1.83
CA LEU A 65 -0.45 2.39 0.46
C LEU A 65 0.00 0.93 0.42
N ALA A 66 0.85 0.51 1.35
CA ALA A 66 1.31 -0.87 1.47
C ALA A 66 0.14 -1.83 1.72
N LEU A 67 -0.75 -1.51 2.66
CA LEU A 67 -1.95 -2.32 2.91
C LEU A 67 -2.81 -2.45 1.66
N ILE A 68 -3.04 -1.35 0.94
CA ILE A 68 -3.82 -1.36 -0.31
C ILE A 68 -3.18 -2.30 -1.32
N LEU A 69 -1.87 -2.19 -1.54
CA LEU A 69 -1.16 -3.03 -2.49
C LEU A 69 -1.21 -4.52 -2.09
N LEU A 70 -0.90 -4.83 -0.84
CA LEU A 70 -0.83 -6.21 -0.34
C LEU A 70 -2.19 -6.92 -0.35
N THR A 71 -3.26 -6.19 -0.03
CA THR A 71 -4.61 -6.75 0.05
C THR A 71 -5.28 -6.84 -1.31
N THR A 72 -5.08 -5.86 -2.20
CA THR A 72 -5.72 -5.84 -3.52
C THR A 72 -4.97 -6.64 -4.58
N ALA A 73 -3.71 -7.03 -4.36
CA ALA A 73 -2.89 -7.75 -5.33
C ALA A 73 -3.57 -8.97 -6.00
N PRO A 74 -4.27 -9.87 -5.29
CA PRO A 74 -4.96 -10.99 -5.93
C PRO A 74 -6.36 -10.65 -6.47
N ILE A 75 -6.81 -9.39 -6.38
CA ILE A 75 -8.18 -8.98 -6.68
C ILE A 75 -8.25 -8.29 -8.04
N THR A 76 -9.00 -8.89 -8.96
CA THR A 76 -9.20 -8.36 -10.32
C THR A 76 -10.49 -7.54 -10.46
N LYS A 77 -11.52 -7.83 -9.64
CA LYS A 77 -12.83 -7.17 -9.69
C LYS A 77 -12.73 -5.74 -9.14
N HIS A 78 -12.97 -4.74 -10.00
CA HIS A 78 -12.85 -3.31 -9.66
C HIS A 78 -13.73 -2.88 -8.48
N ALA A 79 -14.98 -3.37 -8.39
CA ALA A 79 -15.85 -3.04 -7.26
C ALA A 79 -15.23 -3.44 -5.92
N ARG A 80 -14.66 -4.64 -5.85
CA ARG A 80 -14.00 -5.16 -4.65
C ARG A 80 -12.72 -4.41 -4.30
N VAL A 81 -11.93 -4.02 -5.31
CA VAL A 81 -10.76 -3.15 -5.08
C VAL A 81 -11.20 -1.83 -4.44
N ARG A 82 -12.29 -1.21 -4.93
CA ARG A 82 -12.81 0.04 -4.37
C ARG A 82 -13.29 -0.12 -2.92
N GLU A 83 -14.00 -1.20 -2.60
CA GLU A 83 -14.43 -1.50 -1.22
C GLU A 83 -13.24 -1.65 -0.27
N ILE A 84 -12.23 -2.43 -0.67
CA ILE A 84 -11.01 -2.61 0.13
C ILE A 84 -10.27 -1.29 0.33
N VAL A 85 -10.08 -0.49 -0.73
CA VAL A 85 -9.42 0.82 -0.66
C VAL A 85 -10.19 1.78 0.24
N ALA A 86 -11.52 1.85 0.11
CA ALA A 86 -12.36 2.69 0.96
C ALA A 86 -12.26 2.26 2.43
N GLY A 87 -12.30 0.97 2.71
CA GLY A 87 -12.13 0.42 4.06
C GLY A 87 -10.79 0.77 4.69
N ILE A 88 -9.68 0.62 3.95
CA ILE A 88 -8.34 0.99 4.45
C ILE A 88 -8.23 2.50 4.67
N ASN A 89 -8.83 3.32 3.80
CA ASN A 89 -8.81 4.78 3.96
C ASN A 89 -9.64 5.24 5.17
N ALA A 90 -10.68 4.50 5.55
CA ALA A 90 -11.51 4.79 6.72
C ALA A 90 -10.87 4.38 8.06
N MET A 91 -9.83 3.54 8.04
CA MET A 91 -9.13 3.10 9.25
C MET A 91 -8.46 4.26 9.99
N SER A 92 -8.41 4.15 11.31
CA SER A 92 -7.52 4.96 12.13
C SER A 92 -6.05 4.68 11.82
N ILE A 93 -5.16 5.53 12.32
CA ILE A 93 -3.71 5.33 12.17
C ILE A 93 -3.30 4.02 12.86
N GLU A 94 -3.76 3.80 14.09
CA GLU A 94 -3.48 2.62 14.91
C GLU A 94 -3.95 1.34 14.22
N GLU A 95 -5.17 1.34 13.66
CA GLU A 95 -5.70 0.20 12.91
C GLU A 95 -4.83 -0.11 11.68
N THR A 96 -4.38 0.93 10.98
CA THR A 96 -3.51 0.78 9.81
C THR A 96 -2.17 0.13 10.21
N TYR A 97 -1.54 0.59 11.28
CA TYR A 97 -0.29 0.00 11.78
C TYR A 97 -0.47 -1.43 12.28
N TYR A 98 -1.55 -1.70 13.02
CA TYR A 98 -1.87 -3.05 13.48
C TYR A 98 -1.96 -4.02 12.30
N TRP A 99 -2.79 -3.69 11.30
CA TRP A 99 -2.97 -4.54 10.12
C TRP A 99 -1.71 -4.66 9.29
N TYR A 100 -0.92 -3.59 9.17
CA TYR A 100 0.35 -3.62 8.46
C TYR A 100 1.29 -4.65 9.09
N SER A 101 1.50 -4.59 10.41
CA SER A 101 2.36 -5.53 11.14
C SER A 101 1.95 -6.99 10.91
N LYS A 102 0.64 -7.26 10.86
CA LYS A 102 0.10 -8.61 10.56
C LYS A 102 0.31 -9.00 9.10
N CYS A 103 0.17 -8.06 8.16
CA CYS A 103 0.28 -8.32 6.72
C CYS A 103 1.72 -8.48 6.20
N ILE A 104 2.73 -8.09 6.98
CA ILE A 104 4.15 -8.31 6.66
C ILE A 104 4.82 -9.42 7.48
N GLY A 105 4.17 -9.88 8.57
CA GLY A 105 4.71 -10.92 9.45
C GLY A 105 4.59 -12.36 8.92
N ALA A 106 4.92 -13.33 9.78
CA ALA A 106 4.95 -14.76 9.44
C ALA A 106 3.62 -15.29 8.86
N GLU A 107 2.49 -14.81 9.37
CA GLU A 107 1.13 -15.21 8.95
C GLU A 107 0.52 -14.26 7.91
N SER A 108 1.36 -13.56 7.14
CA SER A 108 0.95 -12.50 6.22
C SER A 108 -0.16 -12.90 5.25
N SER A 109 -0.12 -14.10 4.66
CA SER A 109 -1.15 -14.57 3.73
C SER A 109 -2.53 -14.68 4.40
N ARG A 110 -2.57 -15.26 5.61
CA ARG A 110 -3.81 -15.38 6.40
C ARG A 110 -4.32 -14.01 6.84
N ALA A 111 -3.43 -13.12 7.28
CA ALA A 111 -3.79 -11.76 7.67
C ALA A 111 -4.37 -10.95 6.50
N ARG A 112 -3.73 -10.98 5.33
CA ARG A 112 -4.22 -10.29 4.12
C ARG A 112 -5.58 -10.82 3.68
N LYS A 113 -5.80 -12.14 3.78
CA LYS A 113 -7.12 -12.74 3.52
C LYS A 113 -8.14 -12.23 4.53
N ALA A 114 -7.87 -12.36 5.83
CA ALA A 114 -8.77 -11.91 6.90
C ALA A 114 -9.17 -10.44 6.75
N LEU A 115 -8.22 -9.57 6.40
CA LEU A 115 -8.48 -8.16 6.14
C LEU A 115 -9.41 -7.96 4.94
N ARG A 116 -9.23 -8.70 3.84
CA ARG A 116 -10.18 -8.65 2.72
C ARG A 116 -11.59 -9.10 3.10
N ILE A 117 -11.70 -10.15 3.92
CA ILE A 117 -13.01 -10.62 4.42
C ILE A 117 -13.67 -9.52 5.23
N LEU A 118 -12.93 -8.89 6.15
CA LEU A 118 -13.42 -7.80 6.99
C LEU A 118 -13.94 -6.62 6.16
N LEU A 119 -13.20 -6.20 5.13
CA LEU A 119 -13.51 -4.97 4.38
C LEU A 119 -14.49 -5.15 3.21
N SER A 120 -14.56 -6.34 2.63
CA SER A 120 -15.35 -6.59 1.40
C SER A 120 -16.27 -7.81 1.49
N GLY A 121 -16.38 -8.45 2.67
CA GLY A 121 -17.21 -9.64 2.86
C GLY A 121 -16.73 -10.89 2.13
N ASP A 122 -15.48 -10.90 1.65
CA ASP A 122 -14.90 -11.97 0.84
C ASP A 122 -14.88 -13.32 1.58
N ARG A 123 -15.75 -14.25 1.19
CA ARG A 123 -15.64 -15.67 1.50
C ARG A 123 -15.44 -16.35 0.15
N ASP A 124 -14.25 -16.91 -0.06
CA ASP A 124 -13.73 -17.54 -1.29
C ASP A 124 -14.75 -17.85 -2.40
#